data_AF-A0A1D3TQA8-F1
#
_entry.id   AF-A0A1D3TQA8-F1
#
_cell.length_a   1.000
_cell.length_b   1.000
_cell.length_c   1.000
_cell.angle_alpha   90.00
_cell.angle_beta   90.00
_cell.angle_gamma   90.00
#
_symmetry.space_group_name_H-M   'P 1'
#
loop_
_entity.id
_entity.type
_entity.pdbx_description
1 polymer ?
#
loop_
_entity_poly.entity_id
_entity_poly.type
_entity_poly.pdbx_seq_one_letter_code
_entity_poly.pdbx_strand_id
1 'polypeptide(L)'
;MKKIYAKFTKERAEQFQIETGIYRTETGKKVIKMPLNEKCESHIKRIHENYQRYKECGNDMLAQSRPFGKGVEFEFVTGTSFCTNLLKLADAGVKKEFLEKLASYKDYVVASANGTIARFQAGAEFDGVFGTQDGLENKQAGNNLNIDMTFDNMIETADGGIKVIDYEWIFNFAIPVDFIIYRAVFAFGMKYGTKLHHFITLEEMYGVFGISPEDTVVYSKMNRKFADYVNGGVSSYDSILEQYKKTTYDLDEILPQYEYFVQLFINTGEGYSEKQSIKVQIKENQGMFETVFDLGAYQDIRELRLDPLNVPADIELLEMTLTDENGISRKPESMEHNAEIFTGKRFVIRDADPQFLIPNEAGIAIRSMHVKYRFVLKDLEKYEEHVHIVEEMLETEINSLESEISRLKAEIEEKNKLADELDYIKETKVFKLLLEKKVDNCFRGK
;
A
#
# COMPACT_ATOMS: atom_id res chain seq x y z
N MET A 1 37.50 -20.11 -6.36
CA MET A 1 36.33 -19.20 -6.27
C MET A 1 35.08 -20.04 -6.02
N LYS A 2 34.21 -19.68 -5.05
CA LYS A 2 32.99 -20.43 -4.70
C LYS A 2 31.74 -19.57 -4.90
N LYS A 3 30.79 -20.02 -5.72
CA LYS A 3 29.47 -19.38 -5.87
C LYS A 3 28.65 -19.56 -4.58
N ILE A 4 28.11 -18.48 -4.04
CA ILE A 4 27.32 -18.47 -2.79
C ILE A 4 25.88 -18.00 -3.00
N TYR A 5 25.58 -17.37 -4.13
CA TYR A 5 24.25 -16.94 -4.52
C TYR A 5 24.16 -16.92 -6.05
N ALA A 6 22.98 -17.20 -6.59
CA ALA A 6 22.67 -17.11 -8.00
C ALA A 6 21.23 -16.63 -8.18
N LYS A 7 21.03 -15.69 -9.09
CA LYS A 7 19.71 -15.26 -9.58
C LYS A 7 19.69 -15.39 -11.10
N PHE A 8 18.61 -15.95 -11.63
CA PHE A 8 18.39 -16.10 -13.07
C PHE A 8 17.20 -15.26 -13.49
N THR A 9 17.30 -14.56 -14.62
CA THR A 9 16.21 -13.75 -15.20
C THR A 9 15.67 -14.40 -16.47
N LYS A 10 15.13 -15.62 -16.35
CA LYS A 10 14.63 -16.42 -17.49
C LYS A 10 13.29 -15.92 -18.04
N GLU A 11 12.59 -15.13 -17.27
CA GLU A 11 11.32 -14.50 -17.62
C GLU A 11 11.48 -13.36 -18.66
N ARG A 12 12.70 -12.85 -18.83
CA ARG A 12 13.00 -11.80 -19.81
C ARG A 12 13.08 -12.38 -21.23
N ALA A 13 12.96 -11.51 -22.24
CA ALA A 13 13.23 -11.86 -23.63
C ALA A 13 14.62 -12.51 -23.76
N GLU A 14 14.78 -13.48 -24.66
CA GLU A 14 15.98 -14.32 -24.74
C GLU A 14 17.29 -13.53 -24.80
N GLN A 15 17.29 -12.37 -25.46
CA GLN A 15 18.44 -11.46 -25.58
C GLN A 15 18.83 -10.74 -24.28
N PHE A 16 18.02 -10.82 -23.22
CA PHE A 16 18.22 -10.16 -21.92
C PHE A 16 18.29 -11.13 -20.74
N GLN A 17 18.28 -12.44 -20.99
CA GLN A 17 18.33 -13.46 -19.94
C GLN A 17 19.75 -13.65 -19.42
N ILE A 18 19.96 -13.44 -18.13
CA ILE A 18 21.29 -13.53 -17.51
C ILE A 18 21.27 -14.34 -16.21
N GLU A 19 22.44 -14.83 -15.79
CA GLU A 19 22.71 -15.26 -14.43
C GLU A 19 23.50 -14.18 -13.71
N THR A 20 23.01 -13.70 -12.57
CA THR A 20 23.78 -12.89 -11.62
C THR A 20 24.21 -13.76 -10.45
N GLY A 21 25.51 -14.03 -10.34
CA GLY A 21 26.09 -14.82 -9.26
C GLY A 21 26.96 -14.01 -8.31
N ILE A 22 26.87 -14.27 -7.01
CA ILE A 22 27.83 -13.75 -6.02
C ILE A 22 28.80 -14.87 -5.67
N TYR A 23 30.09 -14.54 -5.72
CA TYR A 23 31.18 -15.48 -5.50
C TYR A 23 32.05 -15.03 -4.34
N ARG A 24 32.42 -15.97 -3.48
CA ARG A 24 33.46 -15.81 -2.47
C ARG A 24 34.81 -16.17 -3.10
N THR A 25 35.73 -15.21 -3.03
CA THR A 25 37.15 -15.32 -3.43
C THR A 25 38.03 -15.19 -2.19
N GLU A 26 39.32 -15.46 -2.32
CA GLU A 26 40.30 -15.25 -1.25
C GLU A 26 40.42 -13.76 -0.86
N THR A 27 40.18 -12.85 -1.82
CA THR A 27 40.27 -11.40 -1.64
C THR A 27 38.92 -10.74 -1.34
N GLY A 28 37.88 -11.51 -1.00
CA GLY A 28 36.53 -10.99 -0.69
C GLY A 28 35.44 -11.49 -1.64
N LYS A 29 34.34 -10.74 -1.75
CA LYS A 29 33.21 -11.09 -2.63
C LYS A 29 33.37 -10.45 -4.02
N LYS A 30 32.83 -11.11 -5.03
CA LYS A 30 32.70 -10.61 -6.41
C LYS A 30 31.31 -10.93 -6.94
N VAL A 31 30.81 -10.11 -7.86
CA VAL A 31 29.55 -10.37 -8.57
C VAL A 31 29.91 -10.66 -10.03
N ILE A 32 29.37 -11.73 -10.60
CA ILE A 32 29.57 -12.07 -12.01
C ILE A 32 28.22 -12.16 -12.67
N LYS A 33 28.03 -11.44 -13.77
CA LYS A 33 26.87 -11.55 -14.66
C LYS A 33 27.27 -12.36 -15.90
N MET A 34 26.59 -13.49 -16.13
CA MET A 34 26.84 -14.40 -17.25
C MET A 34 25.63 -14.44 -18.20
N PRO A 35 25.85 -14.54 -19.52
CA PRO A 35 24.78 -14.78 -20.47
C PRO A 35 24.23 -16.21 -20.30
N LEU A 36 22.91 -16.39 -20.39
CA LEU A 36 22.30 -17.74 -20.39
C LEU A 36 22.32 -18.42 -21.76
N ASN A 37 22.46 -17.65 -22.84
CA ASN A 37 22.46 -18.13 -24.21
C ASN A 37 23.29 -17.18 -25.11
N GLU A 38 23.51 -17.56 -26.37
CA GLU A 38 24.32 -16.75 -27.29
C GLU A 38 23.66 -15.42 -27.66
N LYS A 39 22.33 -15.34 -27.64
CA LYS A 39 21.57 -14.11 -28.00
C LYS A 39 21.80 -12.97 -27.00
N CYS A 40 22.11 -13.28 -25.74
CA CYS A 40 22.33 -12.26 -24.70
C CYS A 40 23.82 -11.88 -24.48
N GLU A 41 24.76 -12.47 -25.20
CA GLU A 41 26.19 -12.11 -25.10
C GLU A 41 26.42 -10.63 -25.42
N SER A 42 25.73 -10.09 -26.44
CA SER A 42 25.81 -8.67 -26.80
C SER A 42 25.32 -7.76 -25.67
N HIS A 43 24.30 -8.18 -24.92
CA HIS A 43 23.75 -7.43 -23.80
C HIS A 43 24.74 -7.36 -22.64
N ILE A 44 25.33 -8.51 -22.26
CA ILE A 44 26.37 -8.57 -21.24
C ILE A 44 27.60 -7.73 -21.63
N LYS A 45 28.03 -7.80 -22.89
CA LYS A 45 29.15 -7.00 -23.37
C LYS A 45 28.90 -5.49 -23.21
N ARG A 46 27.68 -5.02 -23.54
CA ARG A 46 27.29 -3.62 -23.40
C ARG A 46 27.41 -3.11 -21.97
N ILE A 47 27.21 -3.96 -20.96
CA ILE A 47 27.37 -3.56 -19.54
C ILE A 47 28.79 -3.04 -19.29
N HIS A 48 29.82 -3.78 -19.72
CA HIS A 48 31.20 -3.33 -19.54
C HIS A 48 31.54 -2.11 -20.40
N GLU A 49 31.02 -2.07 -21.63
CA GLU A 49 31.18 -0.90 -22.51
C GLU A 49 30.58 0.37 -21.89
N ASN A 50 29.44 0.26 -21.19
CA ASN A 50 28.83 1.37 -20.45
C ASN A 50 29.72 1.85 -19.29
N TYR A 51 30.32 0.93 -18.53
CA TYR A 51 31.29 1.30 -17.48
C TYR A 51 32.47 2.08 -18.05
N GLN A 52 33.07 1.61 -19.16
CA GLN A 52 34.17 2.32 -19.80
C GLN A 52 33.76 3.72 -20.25
N ARG A 53 32.59 3.85 -20.90
CA ARG A 53 32.06 5.15 -21.35
C ARG A 53 31.89 6.15 -20.19
N TYR A 54 31.35 5.70 -19.06
CA TYR A 54 31.21 6.55 -17.87
C TYR A 54 32.57 6.98 -17.33
N LYS A 55 33.51 6.03 -17.23
CA LYS A 55 34.86 6.27 -16.74
C LYS A 55 35.65 7.24 -17.61
N GLU A 56 35.56 7.12 -18.93
CA GLU A 56 36.20 8.02 -19.91
C GLU A 56 35.72 9.47 -19.77
N CYS A 57 34.49 9.67 -19.32
CA CYS A 57 33.91 10.98 -19.05
C CYS A 57 34.14 11.47 -17.62
N GLY A 58 35.00 10.78 -16.86
CA GLY A 58 35.32 11.13 -15.47
C GLY A 58 34.20 10.84 -14.47
N ASN A 59 33.20 10.04 -14.85
CA ASN A 59 32.09 9.67 -13.99
C ASN A 59 32.38 8.32 -13.31
N ASP A 60 32.64 8.35 -12.01
CA ASP A 60 32.94 7.18 -11.19
C ASP A 60 31.71 6.64 -10.42
N MET A 61 30.49 6.99 -10.84
CA MET A 61 29.27 6.57 -10.13
C MET A 61 28.93 5.09 -10.35
N LEU A 62 29.47 4.44 -11.38
CA LEU A 62 29.21 3.01 -11.64
C LEU A 62 30.21 2.13 -10.89
N ALA A 63 29.73 1.04 -10.28
CA ALA A 63 30.60 0.02 -9.70
C ALA A 63 31.55 -0.55 -10.77
N GLN A 64 32.82 -0.71 -10.44
CA GLN A 64 33.84 -1.15 -11.38
C GLN A 64 33.49 -2.52 -11.96
N SER A 65 33.52 -2.61 -13.31
CA SER A 65 33.44 -3.88 -14.01
C SER A 65 34.70 -4.21 -14.81
N ARG A 66 34.89 -5.50 -15.09
CA ARG A 66 35.91 -6.03 -15.99
C ARG A 66 35.37 -7.22 -16.78
N PRO A 67 35.86 -7.48 -18.01
CA PRO A 67 35.48 -8.66 -18.77
C PRO A 67 35.84 -9.95 -18.02
N PHE A 68 34.98 -10.96 -18.08
CA PHE A 68 35.20 -12.27 -17.43
C PHE A 68 34.67 -13.40 -18.31
N GLY A 69 35.51 -13.95 -19.19
CA GLY A 69 35.06 -14.94 -20.18
C GLY A 69 33.97 -14.36 -21.08
N LYS A 70 32.81 -15.02 -21.16
CA LYS A 70 31.60 -14.50 -21.84
C LYS A 70 30.77 -13.54 -20.95
N GLY A 71 31.15 -13.40 -19.69
CA GLY A 71 30.50 -12.59 -18.68
C GLY A 71 31.19 -11.27 -18.38
N VAL A 72 30.67 -10.58 -17.36
CA VAL A 72 31.28 -9.40 -16.76
C VAL A 72 31.37 -9.59 -15.24
N GLU A 73 32.55 -9.33 -14.68
CA GLU A 73 32.79 -9.34 -13.24
C GLU A 73 32.74 -7.92 -12.70
N PHE A 74 32.08 -7.73 -11.57
CA PHE A 74 32.01 -6.49 -10.82
C PHE A 74 32.73 -6.61 -9.49
N GLU A 75 33.25 -5.49 -9.01
CA GLU A 75 33.59 -5.35 -7.60
C GLU A 75 32.35 -5.51 -6.71
N PHE A 76 32.56 -5.98 -5.48
CA PHE A 76 31.51 -6.00 -4.48
C PHE A 76 31.56 -4.70 -3.68
N VAL A 77 30.62 -3.79 -3.97
CA VAL A 77 30.52 -2.51 -3.27
C VAL A 77 30.00 -2.75 -1.85
N THR A 78 30.70 -2.18 -0.86
CA THR A 78 30.29 -2.23 0.54
C THR A 78 29.72 -0.88 0.96
N GLY A 79 28.53 -0.89 1.54
CA GLY A 79 27.82 0.31 1.94
C GLY A 79 26.38 0.00 2.32
N THR A 80 25.58 1.05 2.48
CA THR A 80 24.13 0.92 2.72
C THR A 80 23.38 1.40 1.49
N SER A 81 22.34 0.68 1.05
CA SER A 81 21.57 1.16 -0.10
C SER A 81 20.82 2.45 0.23
N PHE A 82 20.62 3.31 -0.77
CA PHE A 82 19.80 4.51 -0.66
C PHE A 82 18.39 4.16 -0.15
N CYS A 83 17.85 3.04 -0.63
CA CYS A 83 16.59 2.45 -0.16
C CYS A 83 16.61 2.16 1.34
N THR A 84 17.64 1.46 1.84
CA THR A 84 17.74 1.11 3.27
C THR A 84 17.80 2.36 4.14
N ASN A 85 18.50 3.40 3.71
CA ASN A 85 18.56 4.64 4.46
C ASN A 85 17.22 5.42 4.43
N LEU A 86 16.50 5.45 3.31
CA LEU A 86 15.13 5.97 3.27
C LEU A 86 14.20 5.21 4.23
N LEU A 87 14.27 3.88 4.25
CA LEU A 87 13.44 3.07 5.15
C LEU A 87 13.77 3.31 6.63
N LYS A 88 15.05 3.50 6.99
CA LYS A 88 15.42 3.86 8.36
C LYS A 88 14.81 5.20 8.80
N LEU A 89 14.78 6.19 7.91
CA LEU A 89 14.15 7.49 8.19
C LEU A 89 12.63 7.36 8.34
N ALA A 90 12.00 6.52 7.51
CA ALA A 90 10.57 6.21 7.64
C ALA A 90 10.26 5.48 8.96
N ASP A 91 11.07 4.48 9.33
CA ASP A 91 10.93 3.72 10.59
C ASP A 91 11.12 4.61 11.83
N ALA A 92 12.00 5.61 11.73
CA ALA A 92 12.22 6.60 12.78
C ALA A 92 11.17 7.73 12.80
N GLY A 93 10.23 7.77 11.84
CA GLY A 93 9.19 8.79 11.76
C GLY A 93 9.69 10.20 11.40
N VAL A 94 10.92 10.34 10.90
CA VAL A 94 11.55 11.64 10.60
C VAL A 94 11.22 12.10 9.17
N LYS A 95 9.96 12.51 8.94
CA LYS A 95 9.43 12.86 7.61
C LYS A 95 10.23 13.95 6.88
N LYS A 96 10.72 14.97 7.59
CA LYS A 96 11.52 16.05 6.97
C LYS A 96 12.81 15.52 6.36
N GLU A 97 13.61 14.78 7.12
CA GLU A 97 14.89 14.21 6.65
C GLU A 97 14.67 13.18 5.54
N PHE A 98 13.58 12.42 5.61
CA PHE A 98 13.17 11.51 4.53
C PHE A 98 12.95 12.29 3.22
N LEU A 99 12.19 13.39 3.25
CA LEU A 99 11.90 14.19 2.06
C LEU A 99 13.15 14.88 1.52
N GLU A 100 14.02 15.40 2.40
CA GLU A 100 15.31 15.99 2.01
C GLU A 100 16.22 14.97 1.34
N LYS A 101 16.30 13.76 1.90
CA LYS A 101 17.06 12.66 1.29
C LYS A 101 16.44 12.23 -0.03
N LEU A 102 15.11 12.09 -0.10
CA LEU A 102 14.43 11.74 -1.33
C LEU A 102 14.70 12.79 -2.42
N ALA A 103 14.64 14.08 -2.09
CA ALA A 103 14.91 15.17 -3.03
C ALA A 103 16.34 15.11 -3.62
N SER A 104 17.35 14.70 -2.83
CA SER A 104 18.73 14.58 -3.31
C SER A 104 18.92 13.50 -4.37
N TYR A 105 17.97 12.56 -4.52
CA TYR A 105 17.98 11.56 -5.58
C TYR A 105 18.11 12.19 -6.98
N LYS A 106 17.45 13.32 -7.22
CA LYS A 106 17.47 14.02 -8.51
C LYS A 106 18.89 14.43 -8.91
N ASP A 107 19.70 14.88 -7.96
CA ASP A 107 21.07 15.30 -8.20
C ASP A 107 21.93 14.13 -8.67
N TYR A 108 21.73 12.93 -8.13
CA TYR A 108 22.43 11.73 -8.59
C TYR A 108 22.02 11.31 -10.00
N VAL A 109 20.72 11.41 -10.35
CA VAL A 109 20.28 11.11 -11.72
C VAL A 109 20.88 12.10 -12.71
N VAL A 110 20.86 13.40 -12.39
CA VAL A 110 21.45 14.43 -13.24
C VAL A 110 22.97 14.26 -13.34
N ALA A 111 23.67 13.98 -12.24
CA ALA A 111 25.10 13.71 -12.23
C ALA A 111 25.48 12.43 -12.99
N SER A 112 24.54 11.46 -13.08
CA SER A 112 24.72 10.24 -13.87
C SER A 112 24.64 10.47 -15.38
N ALA A 113 24.03 11.58 -15.82
CA ALA A 113 23.93 11.91 -17.22
C ALA A 113 25.33 12.18 -17.77
N ASN A 114 25.73 11.39 -18.76
CA ASN A 114 26.99 11.64 -19.44
C ASN A 114 26.77 12.71 -20.53
N GLY A 115 26.77 13.99 -20.14
CA GLY A 115 26.60 15.13 -21.04
C GLY A 115 25.68 16.23 -20.49
N THR A 116 25.23 17.13 -21.38
CA THR A 116 24.32 18.23 -21.03
C THR A 116 22.88 17.73 -20.97
N ILE A 117 22.18 18.03 -19.87
CA ILE A 117 20.72 17.91 -19.80
C ILE A 117 20.10 18.98 -20.70
N ALA A 118 19.30 18.55 -21.67
CA ALA A 118 18.65 19.42 -22.64
C ALA A 118 17.14 19.15 -22.68
N ARG A 119 16.40 19.91 -23.50
CA ARG A 119 15.00 19.58 -23.79
C ARG A 119 14.92 18.24 -24.53
N PHE A 120 13.96 17.43 -24.15
CA PHE A 120 13.71 16.14 -24.77
C PHE A 120 13.46 16.28 -26.28
N GLN A 121 14.05 15.36 -27.03
CA GLN A 121 13.81 15.21 -28.46
C GLN A 121 13.56 13.74 -28.74
N ALA A 122 12.40 13.45 -29.33
CA ALA A 122 12.05 12.11 -29.74
C ALA A 122 13.01 11.60 -30.82
N GLY A 123 13.24 10.29 -30.84
CA GLY A 123 14.10 9.64 -31.82
C GLY A 123 13.73 8.17 -31.99
N ALA A 124 14.10 7.58 -33.13
CA ALA A 124 13.70 6.21 -33.47
C ALA A 124 14.16 5.16 -32.45
N GLU A 125 15.34 5.34 -31.84
CA GLU A 125 15.82 4.44 -30.78
C GLU A 125 14.98 4.55 -29.50
N PHE A 126 14.54 5.76 -29.14
CA PHE A 126 13.60 5.98 -28.03
C PHE A 126 12.27 5.30 -28.32
N ASP A 127 11.69 5.52 -29.50
CA ASP A 127 10.41 4.92 -29.90
C ASP A 127 10.47 3.39 -29.95
N GLY A 128 11.63 2.82 -30.31
CA GLY A 128 11.84 1.37 -30.30
C GLY A 128 11.76 0.73 -28.92
N VAL A 129 12.05 1.48 -27.84
CA VAL A 129 12.03 0.99 -26.45
C VAL A 129 10.75 1.42 -25.73
N PHE A 130 10.34 2.67 -25.90
CA PHE A 130 9.26 3.30 -25.14
C PHE A 130 7.98 3.50 -25.96
N GLY A 131 7.98 3.21 -27.26
CA GLY A 131 6.91 3.61 -28.17
C GLY A 131 6.83 5.12 -28.37
N THR A 132 5.99 5.56 -29.30
CA THR A 132 5.70 6.99 -29.49
C THR A 132 4.92 7.52 -28.30
N GLN A 133 5.41 8.60 -27.69
CA GLN A 133 4.82 9.23 -26.51
C GLN A 133 4.61 10.72 -26.75
N ASP A 134 3.43 11.22 -26.37
CA ASP A 134 3.09 12.64 -26.39
C ASP A 134 3.34 13.27 -25.01
N GLY A 135 3.55 14.60 -24.96
CA GLY A 135 3.63 15.35 -23.70
C GLY A 135 5.03 15.40 -23.06
N LEU A 136 6.06 15.00 -23.81
CA LEU A 136 7.46 15.01 -23.35
C LEU A 136 8.25 16.24 -23.82
N GLU A 137 7.68 17.10 -24.68
CA GLU A 137 8.40 18.12 -25.46
C GLU A 137 9.11 19.16 -24.59
N ASN A 138 8.59 19.41 -23.38
CA ASN A 138 9.16 20.36 -22.43
C ASN A 138 10.00 19.72 -21.32
N LYS A 139 10.14 18.39 -21.31
CA LYS A 139 10.87 17.67 -20.26
C LYS A 139 12.38 17.79 -20.45
N GLN A 140 13.08 17.85 -19.34
CA GLN A 140 14.54 17.75 -19.32
C GLN A 140 14.96 16.31 -19.53
N ALA A 141 15.89 16.08 -20.45
CA ALA A 141 16.36 14.77 -20.84
C ALA A 141 17.88 14.73 -20.97
N GLY A 142 18.45 13.55 -20.74
CA GLY A 142 19.87 13.27 -20.93
C GLY A 142 20.09 12.01 -21.73
N ASN A 143 21.27 11.91 -22.34
CA ASN A 143 21.75 10.69 -22.99
C ASN A 143 22.59 9.87 -22.02
N ASN A 144 22.80 8.60 -22.36
CA ASN A 144 23.58 7.65 -21.56
C ASN A 144 23.04 7.46 -20.16
N LEU A 145 21.74 7.64 -19.95
CA LEU A 145 21.14 7.49 -18.63
C LEU A 145 20.79 6.03 -18.34
N ASN A 146 21.04 5.60 -17.10
CA ASN A 146 20.59 4.31 -16.60
C ASN A 146 19.15 4.41 -16.11
N ILE A 147 18.21 3.76 -16.79
CA ILE A 147 16.79 3.82 -16.40
C ILE A 147 16.43 2.91 -15.22
N ASP A 148 17.35 2.04 -14.80
CA ASP A 148 17.15 1.14 -13.65
C ASP A 148 17.97 1.56 -12.42
N MET A 149 18.15 2.88 -12.25
CA MET A 149 18.71 3.48 -11.03
C MET A 149 17.72 3.45 -9.85
N THR A 150 17.16 2.27 -9.55
CA THR A 150 16.31 2.09 -8.38
C THR A 150 17.09 2.39 -7.08
N PHE A 151 16.38 2.76 -6.02
CA PHE A 151 17.02 3.06 -4.73
C PHE A 151 17.80 1.88 -4.13
N ASP A 152 17.43 0.63 -4.47
CA ASP A 152 18.16 -0.58 -4.08
C ASP A 152 19.51 -0.72 -4.81
N ASN A 153 19.59 -0.24 -6.06
CA ASN A 153 20.77 -0.34 -6.91
C ASN A 153 21.80 0.76 -6.64
N MET A 154 21.51 1.70 -5.74
CA MET A 154 22.40 2.79 -5.34
C MET A 154 22.96 2.53 -3.94
N ILE A 155 24.26 2.31 -3.85
CA ILE A 155 24.96 2.03 -2.60
C ILE A 155 25.70 3.29 -2.14
N GLU A 156 25.33 3.79 -0.97
CA GLU A 156 26.05 4.86 -0.27
C GLU A 156 27.27 4.26 0.41
N THR A 157 28.45 4.69 -0.03
CA THR A 157 29.75 4.22 0.43
C THR A 157 30.24 5.01 1.65
N ALA A 158 31.19 4.46 2.40
CA ALA A 158 31.66 5.05 3.65
C ALA A 158 32.37 6.41 3.48
N ASP A 159 32.85 6.71 2.28
CA ASP A 159 33.43 7.99 1.87
C ASP A 159 32.37 9.05 1.49
N GLY A 160 31.08 8.73 1.61
CA GLY A 160 29.96 9.62 1.28
C GLY A 160 29.57 9.64 -0.20
N GLY A 161 30.22 8.81 -1.03
CA GLY A 161 29.87 8.65 -2.44
C GLY A 161 28.66 7.74 -2.69
N ILE A 162 28.19 7.70 -3.94
CA ILE A 162 27.22 6.71 -4.42
C ILE A 162 27.84 5.86 -5.52
N LYS A 163 27.65 4.55 -5.40
CA LYS A 163 27.96 3.57 -6.45
C LYS A 163 26.69 2.86 -6.92
N VAL A 164 26.44 2.88 -8.22
CA VAL A 164 25.39 2.10 -8.87
C VAL A 164 25.93 0.72 -9.21
N ILE A 165 25.30 -0.30 -8.62
CA ILE A 165 25.72 -1.70 -8.79
C ILE A 165 25.02 -2.41 -9.94
N ASP A 166 23.91 -1.85 -10.43
CA ASP A 166 23.20 -2.36 -11.61
C ASP A 166 23.00 -1.28 -12.67
N TYR A 167 23.60 -1.52 -13.82
CA TYR A 167 23.60 -0.60 -14.95
C TYR A 167 23.44 -1.34 -16.30
N GLU A 168 22.59 -2.37 -16.28
CA GLU A 168 22.17 -3.12 -17.47
C GLU A 168 21.44 -2.26 -18.51
N TRP A 169 20.74 -1.21 -18.05
CA TRP A 169 19.78 -0.44 -18.83
C TRP A 169 20.21 1.01 -19.04
N ILE A 170 21.46 1.19 -19.47
CA ILE A 170 21.97 2.47 -19.97
C ILE A 170 21.69 2.58 -21.46
N PHE A 171 21.00 3.64 -21.85
CA PHE A 171 20.69 3.96 -23.24
C PHE A 171 21.34 5.27 -23.67
N ASN A 172 21.87 5.30 -24.89
CA ASN A 172 22.61 6.42 -25.46
C ASN A 172 21.73 7.51 -26.09
N PHE A 173 20.41 7.33 -26.14
CA PHE A 173 19.44 8.32 -26.64
C PHE A 173 18.81 9.12 -25.49
N ALA A 174 18.09 10.19 -25.84
CA ALA A 174 17.53 11.12 -24.87
C ALA A 174 16.40 10.46 -24.07
N ILE A 175 16.53 10.47 -22.74
CA ILE A 175 15.50 9.98 -21.81
C ILE A 175 15.16 11.09 -20.82
N PRO A 176 13.86 11.36 -20.57
CA PRO A 176 13.45 12.32 -19.55
C PRO A 176 14.03 11.95 -18.17
N VAL A 177 14.67 12.90 -17.50
CA VAL A 177 15.24 12.71 -16.15
C VAL A 177 14.15 12.27 -15.17
N ASP A 178 12.99 12.93 -15.25
CA ASP A 178 11.83 12.64 -14.41
C ASP A 178 11.28 11.23 -14.63
N PHE A 179 11.49 10.60 -15.79
CA PHE A 179 11.09 9.21 -16.02
C PHE A 179 11.92 8.23 -15.16
N ILE A 180 13.21 8.50 -14.96
CA ILE A 180 14.09 7.67 -14.13
C ILE A 180 13.68 7.81 -12.66
N ILE A 181 13.39 9.05 -12.23
CA ILE A 181 12.83 9.35 -10.92
C ILE A 181 11.50 8.64 -10.72
N TYR A 182 10.61 8.72 -11.71
CA TYR A 182 9.32 8.03 -11.69
C TYR A 182 9.52 6.53 -11.47
N ARG A 183 10.41 5.87 -12.22
CA ARG A 183 10.69 4.44 -12.09
C ARG A 183 11.23 4.08 -10.71
N ALA A 184 12.13 4.88 -10.14
CA ALA A 184 12.71 4.61 -8.84
C ALA A 184 11.68 4.74 -7.71
N VAL A 185 10.86 5.81 -7.74
CA VAL A 185 9.75 6.01 -6.79
C VAL A 185 8.69 4.92 -6.96
N PHE A 186 8.33 4.56 -8.20
CA PHE A 186 7.41 3.48 -8.50
C PHE A 186 7.92 2.15 -7.91
N ALA A 187 9.15 1.75 -8.21
CA ALA A 187 9.74 0.51 -7.69
C ALA A 187 9.79 0.48 -6.15
N PHE A 188 10.14 1.61 -5.52
CA PHE A 188 10.13 1.74 -4.07
C PHE A 188 8.71 1.62 -3.50
N GLY A 189 7.74 2.29 -4.11
CA GLY A 189 6.32 2.21 -3.77
C GLY A 189 5.74 0.82 -3.92
N MET A 190 6.11 0.08 -4.98
CA MET A 190 5.69 -1.30 -5.21
C MET A 190 6.22 -2.27 -4.15
N LYS A 191 7.46 -2.04 -3.71
CA LYS A 191 8.13 -2.95 -2.79
C LYS A 191 7.81 -2.66 -1.33
N TYR A 192 7.54 -1.41 -0.98
CA TYR A 192 7.41 -0.95 0.41
C TYR A 192 6.11 -0.17 0.70
N GLY A 193 5.16 -0.11 -0.24
CA GLY A 193 3.93 0.67 -0.11
C GLY A 193 3.14 0.37 1.16
N THR A 194 2.93 -0.91 1.49
CA THR A 194 2.24 -1.32 2.72
C THR A 194 2.95 -0.82 3.97
N LYS A 195 4.28 -0.81 3.99
CA LYS A 195 5.06 -0.31 5.12
C LYS A 195 4.99 1.22 5.24
N LEU A 196 4.89 1.91 4.12
CA LEU A 196 4.98 3.38 4.05
C LEU A 196 3.62 4.08 4.08
N HIS A 197 2.49 3.36 3.94
CA HIS A 197 1.19 3.98 3.68
C HIS A 197 0.71 4.99 4.73
N HIS A 198 1.10 4.84 6.00
CA HIS A 198 0.80 5.81 7.07
C HIS A 198 1.83 6.94 7.19
N PHE A 199 2.98 6.82 6.51
CA PHE A 199 4.09 7.77 6.59
C PHE A 199 4.12 8.72 5.39
N ILE A 200 4.05 8.16 4.17
CA ILE A 200 4.08 8.92 2.93
C ILE A 200 3.36 8.17 1.80
N THR A 201 2.62 8.91 0.99
CA THR A 201 1.94 8.43 -0.22
C THR A 201 2.85 8.48 -1.45
N LEU A 202 2.47 7.77 -2.52
CA LEU A 202 3.19 7.84 -3.80
C LEU A 202 3.10 9.24 -4.41
N GLU A 203 1.94 9.88 -4.30
CA GLU A 203 1.66 11.22 -4.77
C GLU A 203 2.55 12.24 -4.07
N GLU A 204 2.71 12.14 -2.74
CA GLU A 204 3.64 12.97 -1.98
C GLU A 204 5.09 12.76 -2.43
N MET A 205 5.52 11.52 -2.69
CA MET A 205 6.87 11.23 -3.19
C MET A 205 7.12 11.82 -4.58
N TYR A 206 6.17 11.70 -5.51
CA TYR A 206 6.27 12.34 -6.83
C TYR A 206 6.26 13.88 -6.73
N GLY A 207 5.47 14.42 -5.79
CA GLY A 207 5.40 15.85 -5.50
C GLY A 207 6.75 16.46 -5.11
N VAL A 208 7.62 15.73 -4.41
CA VAL A 208 9.00 16.16 -4.08
C VAL A 208 9.79 16.53 -5.33
N PHE A 209 9.55 15.84 -6.45
CA PHE A 209 10.26 16.06 -7.70
C PHE A 209 9.51 16.95 -8.69
N GLY A 210 8.30 17.39 -8.35
CA GLY A 210 7.43 18.16 -9.24
C GLY A 210 6.83 17.33 -10.38
N ILE A 211 6.73 16.00 -10.22
CA ILE A 211 6.09 15.12 -11.20
C ILE A 211 4.57 15.20 -11.00
N SER A 212 3.87 15.71 -12.01
CA SER A 212 2.40 15.89 -11.95
C SER A 212 1.63 14.59 -12.23
N PRO A 213 0.33 14.50 -11.90
CA PRO A 213 -0.50 13.37 -12.28
C PRO A 213 -0.47 13.09 -13.80
N GLU A 214 -0.48 14.13 -14.63
CA GLU A 214 -0.39 14.01 -16.09
C GLU A 214 0.94 13.37 -16.52
N ASP A 215 2.04 13.76 -15.87
CA ASP A 215 3.36 13.14 -16.08
C ASP A 215 3.34 11.65 -15.73
N THR A 216 2.71 11.28 -14.62
CA THR A 216 2.64 9.87 -14.21
C THR A 216 1.88 9.01 -15.22
N VAL A 217 0.90 9.56 -15.95
CA VAL A 217 0.19 8.84 -17.01
C VAL A 217 1.12 8.54 -18.18
N VAL A 218 1.93 9.51 -18.61
CA VAL A 218 2.90 9.33 -19.69
C VAL A 218 4.02 8.37 -19.26
N TYR A 219 4.59 8.57 -18.07
CA TYR A 219 5.65 7.73 -17.55
C TYR A 219 5.19 6.30 -17.24
N SER A 220 3.93 6.10 -16.84
CA SER A 220 3.35 4.75 -16.71
C SER A 220 3.30 4.02 -18.05
N LYS A 221 2.87 4.70 -19.13
CA LYS A 221 2.88 4.13 -20.49
C LYS A 221 4.30 3.79 -20.94
N MET A 222 5.27 4.68 -20.70
CA MET A 222 6.68 4.43 -20.97
C MET A 222 7.21 3.22 -20.18
N ASN A 223 6.87 3.11 -18.89
CA ASN A 223 7.32 2.00 -18.04
C ASN A 223 6.73 0.65 -18.52
N ARG A 224 5.46 0.64 -18.94
CA ARG A 224 4.84 -0.54 -19.57
C ARG A 224 5.58 -0.94 -20.84
N LYS A 225 5.86 0.01 -21.73
CA LYS A 225 6.58 -0.26 -22.98
C LYS A 225 7.99 -0.78 -22.75
N PHE A 226 8.69 -0.22 -21.76
CA PHE A 226 9.98 -0.76 -21.35
C PHE A 226 9.87 -2.19 -20.81
N ALA A 227 8.87 -2.49 -19.98
CA ALA A 227 8.66 -3.84 -19.49
C ALA A 227 8.34 -4.83 -20.62
N ASP A 228 7.51 -4.44 -21.59
CA ASP A 228 7.25 -5.22 -22.80
C ASP A 228 8.55 -5.47 -23.58
N TYR A 229 9.38 -4.44 -23.75
CA TYR A 229 10.70 -4.55 -24.38
C TYR A 229 11.60 -5.54 -23.64
N VAL A 230 11.67 -5.49 -22.31
CA VAL A 230 12.49 -6.38 -21.48
C VAL A 230 11.98 -7.83 -21.48
N ASN A 231 10.65 -8.03 -21.47
CA ASN A 231 10.02 -9.36 -21.32
C ASN A 231 9.55 -9.98 -22.64
N GLY A 232 9.79 -9.32 -23.78
CA GLY A 232 9.45 -9.85 -25.10
C GLY A 232 7.96 -9.80 -25.41
N GLY A 233 7.23 -8.83 -24.85
CA GLY A 233 5.82 -8.56 -25.14
C GLY A 233 4.82 -9.49 -24.45
N VAL A 234 5.26 -10.36 -23.53
CA VAL A 234 4.35 -11.13 -22.66
C VAL A 234 3.97 -10.25 -21.48
N SER A 235 2.66 -10.07 -21.24
CA SER A 235 2.00 -9.17 -20.29
C SER A 235 2.37 -9.35 -18.80
N SER A 236 3.66 -9.36 -18.45
CA SER A 236 4.12 -9.42 -17.05
C SER A 236 3.89 -8.08 -16.33
N TYR A 237 3.81 -6.99 -17.08
CA TYR A 237 3.62 -5.66 -16.50
C TYR A 237 2.18 -5.46 -16.00
N ASP A 238 1.21 -6.05 -16.69
CA ASP A 238 -0.18 -6.06 -16.23
C ASP A 238 -0.37 -6.94 -14.99
N SER A 239 0.37 -8.05 -14.82
CA SER A 239 0.34 -8.82 -13.56
C SER A 239 1.01 -8.10 -12.37
N ILE A 240 2.02 -7.26 -12.63
CA ILE A 240 2.64 -6.40 -11.60
C ILE A 240 1.71 -5.22 -11.27
N LEU A 241 1.07 -4.64 -12.28
CA LEU A 241 0.05 -3.62 -12.10
C LEU A 241 -1.22 -4.20 -11.46
N GLU A 242 -1.60 -5.46 -11.65
CA GLU A 242 -2.78 -6.04 -11.00
C GLU A 242 -2.64 -6.13 -9.48
N GLN A 243 -1.42 -6.34 -8.98
CA GLN A 243 -1.14 -6.28 -7.53
C GLN A 243 -1.32 -4.86 -6.96
N TYR A 244 -1.34 -3.83 -7.83
CA TYR A 244 -1.48 -2.42 -7.48
C TYR A 244 -2.61 -1.68 -8.20
N LYS A 245 -3.41 -2.39 -9.01
CA LYS A 245 -4.81 -2.09 -9.16
C LYS A 245 -5.33 -2.32 -7.76
N LYS A 246 -5.26 -1.25 -6.97
CA LYS A 246 -6.46 -0.87 -6.25
C LYS A 246 -7.51 -0.90 -7.33
N THR A 247 -8.30 -1.96 -7.34
CA THR A 247 -9.67 -1.83 -7.78
C THR A 247 -10.23 -0.71 -6.91
N THR A 248 -10.06 0.52 -7.39
CA THR A 248 -11.02 1.56 -7.16
C THR A 248 -12.23 1.07 -7.91
N TYR A 249 -12.95 0.20 -7.25
CA TYR A 249 -14.36 0.11 -7.45
C TYR A 249 -14.84 1.50 -7.14
N ASP A 250 -15.20 2.25 -8.17
CA ASP A 250 -16.27 3.20 -7.94
C ASP A 250 -17.42 2.31 -7.44
N LEU A 251 -17.68 2.36 -6.14
CA LEU A 251 -18.75 1.56 -5.53
C LEU A 251 -20.04 1.81 -6.32
N ASP A 252 -20.20 3.02 -6.87
CA ASP A 252 -21.31 3.44 -7.71
C ASP A 252 -21.35 2.73 -9.09
N GLU A 253 -20.23 2.19 -9.63
CA GLU A 253 -20.19 1.51 -10.94
C GLU A 253 -20.37 -0.01 -10.87
N ILE A 254 -20.13 -0.64 -9.71
CA ILE A 254 -20.05 -2.10 -9.57
C ILE A 254 -21.19 -2.65 -8.73
N LEU A 255 -21.78 -1.82 -7.90
CA LEU A 255 -23.04 -2.18 -7.28
C LEU A 255 -24.14 -2.12 -8.36
N PRO A 256 -24.98 -3.17 -8.49
CA PRO A 256 -26.26 -3.02 -9.15
C PRO A 256 -26.89 -1.73 -8.64
N GLN A 257 -27.41 -0.85 -9.50
CA GLN A 257 -28.12 0.35 -9.06
C GLN A 257 -29.32 -0.08 -8.22
N TYR A 258 -29.12 -0.27 -6.92
CA TYR A 258 -30.16 -0.61 -5.98
C TYR A 258 -30.96 0.67 -5.79
N GLU A 259 -32.21 0.66 -6.26
CA GLU A 259 -33.17 1.68 -5.87
C GLU A 259 -33.49 1.46 -4.39
N TYR A 260 -32.70 2.11 -3.52
CA TYR A 260 -32.98 2.11 -2.10
C TYR A 260 -34.25 2.92 -1.85
N PHE A 261 -35.17 2.40 -1.06
CA PHE A 261 -36.35 3.15 -0.66
C PHE A 261 -36.76 2.84 0.78
N VAL A 262 -37.45 3.80 1.35
CA VAL A 262 -38.18 3.69 2.62
C VAL A 262 -39.63 3.47 2.26
N GLN A 263 -40.30 2.57 2.96
CA GLN A 263 -41.72 2.33 2.78
C GLN A 263 -42.45 2.42 4.11
N LEU A 264 -43.51 3.21 4.15
CA LEU A 264 -44.43 3.23 5.28
C LEU A 264 -45.73 2.55 4.86
N PHE A 265 -46.06 1.44 5.49
CA PHE A 265 -47.35 0.77 5.35
C PHE A 265 -48.33 1.27 6.41
N ILE A 266 -49.58 1.48 5.99
CA ILE A 266 -50.66 2.00 6.82
C ILE A 266 -51.72 0.90 6.95
N ASN A 267 -51.82 0.28 8.12
CA ASN A 267 -52.81 -0.75 8.40
C ASN A 267 -54.07 -0.12 9.01
N THR A 268 -55.16 -0.10 8.25
CA THR A 268 -56.48 0.39 8.70
C THR A 268 -57.41 -0.75 9.17
N GLY A 269 -56.87 -1.95 9.38
CA GLY A 269 -57.62 -3.14 9.81
C GLY A 269 -57.73 -4.27 8.77
N GLU A 270 -57.21 -4.06 7.54
CA GLU A 270 -57.19 -5.06 6.47
C GLU A 270 -55.79 -5.71 6.29
N GLY A 271 -54.83 -5.40 7.17
CA GLY A 271 -53.44 -5.83 7.07
C GLY A 271 -52.60 -4.86 6.24
N TYR A 272 -51.41 -5.30 5.82
CA TYR A 272 -50.51 -4.49 5.00
C TYR A 272 -50.73 -4.73 3.52
N SER A 273 -50.77 -3.66 2.72
CA SER A 273 -50.83 -3.74 1.28
C SER A 273 -49.99 -2.65 0.62
N GLU A 274 -49.41 -2.95 -0.55
CA GLU A 274 -48.68 -1.98 -1.37
C GLU A 274 -49.53 -0.74 -1.71
N LYS A 275 -50.85 -0.92 -1.85
CA LYS A 275 -51.79 0.18 -2.15
C LYS A 275 -51.96 1.15 -0.98
N GLN A 276 -51.77 0.67 0.25
CA GLN A 276 -51.80 1.48 1.47
C GLN A 276 -50.39 1.69 1.99
N SER A 277 -49.52 2.20 1.12
CA SER A 277 -48.15 2.50 1.49
C SER A 277 -47.65 3.79 0.84
N ILE A 278 -46.68 4.43 1.50
CA ILE A 278 -45.98 5.61 0.99
C ILE A 278 -44.51 5.21 0.81
N LYS A 279 -44.01 5.28 -0.42
CA LYS A 279 -42.60 5.02 -0.77
C LYS A 279 -41.82 6.31 -0.93
N VAL A 280 -40.63 6.37 -0.35
CA VAL A 280 -39.69 7.50 -0.51
C VAL A 280 -38.35 6.94 -0.96
N GLN A 281 -37.87 7.41 -2.12
CA GLN A 281 -36.59 7.00 -2.69
C GLN A 281 -35.41 7.55 -1.87
N ILE A 282 -34.40 6.72 -1.67
CA ILE A 282 -33.15 7.01 -0.96
C ILE A 282 -32.01 7.00 -1.96
N LYS A 283 -31.16 8.03 -1.92
CA LYS A 283 -29.92 8.00 -2.69
C LYS A 283 -28.94 7.03 -2.04
N GLU A 284 -28.16 6.32 -2.86
CA GLU A 284 -27.10 5.41 -2.40
C GLU A 284 -26.18 6.06 -1.35
N ASN A 285 -25.64 7.24 -1.67
CA ASN A 285 -24.73 7.99 -0.80
C ASN A 285 -25.42 8.80 0.33
N GLN A 286 -26.72 8.62 0.56
CA GLN A 286 -27.44 9.32 1.62
C GLN A 286 -27.26 8.63 2.97
N GLY A 287 -26.41 9.17 3.84
CA GLY A 287 -26.18 8.64 5.19
C GLY A 287 -27.23 9.02 6.24
N MET A 288 -28.08 10.02 5.97
CA MET A 288 -29.13 10.46 6.89
C MET A 288 -30.46 10.58 6.15
N PHE A 289 -31.51 10.04 6.73
CA PHE A 289 -32.88 10.16 6.26
C PHE A 289 -33.71 10.99 7.24
N GLU A 290 -34.47 11.93 6.69
CA GLU A 290 -35.43 12.73 7.45
C GLU A 290 -36.63 13.02 6.54
N THR A 291 -37.83 12.65 6.99
CA THR A 291 -39.06 12.93 6.25
C THR A 291 -40.25 13.12 7.18
N VAL A 292 -41.31 13.71 6.64
CA VAL A 292 -42.63 13.74 7.25
C VAL A 292 -43.61 13.06 6.30
N PHE A 293 -44.16 11.92 6.73
CA PHE A 293 -45.22 11.22 6.00
C PHE A 293 -46.57 11.89 6.27
N ASP A 294 -47.27 12.28 5.21
CA ASP A 294 -48.65 12.76 5.30
C ASP A 294 -49.61 11.56 5.34
N LEU A 295 -50.33 11.45 6.47
CA LEU A 295 -51.28 10.38 6.74
C LEU A 295 -52.74 10.91 6.73
N GLY A 296 -52.96 12.16 6.34
CA GLY A 296 -54.27 12.81 6.40
C GLY A 296 -55.35 12.18 5.50
N ALA A 297 -54.94 11.40 4.50
CA ALA A 297 -55.83 10.65 3.61
C ALA A 297 -56.33 9.32 4.20
N TYR A 298 -55.75 8.85 5.31
CA TYR A 298 -56.08 7.57 5.93
C TYR A 298 -56.97 7.78 7.17
N GLN A 299 -57.93 6.87 7.35
CA GLN A 299 -58.82 6.84 8.51
C GLN A 299 -58.64 5.51 9.25
N ASP A 300 -58.94 5.51 10.55
CA ASP A 300 -58.91 4.30 11.40
C ASP A 300 -57.57 3.55 11.37
N ILE A 301 -56.45 4.30 11.36
CA ILE A 301 -55.10 3.72 11.40
C ILE A 301 -54.93 2.92 12.68
N ARG A 302 -54.76 1.60 12.56
CA ARG A 302 -54.54 0.69 13.70
C ARG A 302 -53.07 0.49 14.00
N GLU A 303 -52.24 0.54 12.96
CA GLU A 303 -50.81 0.27 13.08
C GLU A 303 -50.08 0.85 11.86
N LEU A 304 -48.87 1.34 12.09
CA LEU A 304 -47.94 1.76 11.04
C LEU A 304 -46.77 0.78 11.01
N ARG A 305 -46.38 0.31 9.82
CA ARG A 305 -45.15 -0.45 9.63
C ARG A 305 -44.20 0.37 8.80
N LEU A 306 -43.09 0.79 9.39
CA LEU A 306 -42.02 1.50 8.71
C LEU A 306 -40.92 0.51 8.34
N ASP A 307 -40.68 0.39 7.05
CA ASP A 307 -39.54 -0.34 6.51
C ASP A 307 -38.46 0.70 6.20
N PRO A 308 -37.45 0.87 7.09
CA PRO A 308 -36.47 1.94 6.98
C PRO A 308 -35.51 1.76 5.80
N LEU A 309 -35.43 0.55 5.24
CA LEU A 309 -34.70 0.25 4.02
C LEU A 309 -35.21 -1.08 3.44
N ASN A 310 -35.14 -1.24 2.13
CA ASN A 310 -35.53 -2.47 1.41
C ASN A 310 -34.42 -3.55 1.34
N VAL A 311 -33.39 -3.43 2.19
CA VAL A 311 -32.26 -4.37 2.31
C VAL A 311 -31.76 -4.40 3.77
N PRO A 312 -31.01 -5.43 4.20
CA PRO A 312 -30.39 -5.49 5.53
C PRO A 312 -29.60 -4.23 5.88
N ALA A 313 -29.74 -3.73 7.11
CA ALA A 313 -29.20 -2.42 7.48
C ALA A 313 -28.81 -2.29 8.96
N ASP A 314 -27.82 -1.43 9.21
CA ASP A 314 -27.49 -0.91 10.55
C ASP A 314 -27.98 0.54 10.63
N ILE A 315 -28.98 0.76 11.47
CA ILE A 315 -29.73 2.02 11.54
C ILE A 315 -29.62 2.60 12.94
N GLU A 316 -29.28 3.88 13.01
CA GLU A 316 -29.38 4.67 14.23
C GLU A 316 -30.64 5.56 14.17
N LEU A 317 -31.67 5.20 14.93
CA LEU A 317 -32.92 5.96 15.03
C LEU A 317 -32.71 7.21 15.90
N LEU A 318 -32.74 8.38 15.27
CA LEU A 318 -32.50 9.64 15.96
C LEU A 318 -33.78 10.21 16.56
N GLU A 319 -34.86 10.21 15.78
CA GLU A 319 -36.16 10.77 16.15
C GLU A 319 -37.31 10.08 15.40
N MET A 320 -38.43 9.88 16.10
CA MET A 320 -39.70 9.44 15.52
C MET A 320 -40.84 10.06 16.33
N THR A 321 -41.75 10.75 15.64
CA THR A 321 -42.93 11.37 16.27
C THR A 321 -44.17 11.25 15.38
N LEU A 322 -45.32 11.14 16.04
CA LEU A 322 -46.65 11.09 15.43
C LEU A 322 -47.39 12.38 15.80
N THR A 323 -47.95 13.07 14.80
CA THR A 323 -48.77 14.28 15.00
C THR A 323 -50.23 13.92 14.77
N ASP A 324 -51.11 14.29 15.71
CA ASP A 324 -52.55 14.10 15.59
C ASP A 324 -53.26 15.24 14.83
N GLU A 325 -54.58 15.13 14.68
CA GLU A 325 -55.42 16.16 14.05
C GLU A 325 -55.48 17.51 14.76
N ASN A 326 -55.09 17.57 16.04
CA ASN A 326 -55.00 18.80 16.81
C ASN A 326 -53.60 19.43 16.72
N GLY A 327 -52.69 18.83 15.95
CA GLY A 327 -51.30 19.28 15.81
C GLY A 327 -50.40 18.90 16.97
N ILE A 328 -50.83 17.97 17.84
CA ILE A 328 -50.03 17.51 18.99
C ILE A 328 -49.09 16.41 18.52
N SER A 329 -47.78 16.68 18.60
CA SER A 329 -46.73 15.71 18.31
C SER A 329 -46.31 14.94 19.56
N ARG A 330 -46.26 13.61 19.45
CA ARG A 330 -45.83 12.70 20.53
C ARG A 330 -44.96 11.57 19.97
N LYS A 331 -44.12 10.97 20.82
CA LYS A 331 -43.41 9.75 20.44
C LYS A 331 -44.39 8.56 20.42
N PRO A 332 -44.14 7.53 19.61
CA PRO A 332 -44.85 6.26 19.73
C PRO A 332 -44.82 5.71 21.15
N GLU A 333 -45.92 5.11 21.59
CA GLU A 333 -46.02 4.47 22.91
C GLU A 333 -45.18 3.19 22.97
N SER A 334 -45.19 2.42 21.88
CA SER A 334 -44.40 1.22 21.67
C SER A 334 -43.88 1.19 20.23
N MET A 335 -42.81 0.41 20.03
CA MET A 335 -42.28 0.12 18.70
C MET A 335 -41.68 -1.29 18.75
N GLU A 336 -42.21 -2.19 17.94
CA GLU A 336 -41.64 -3.53 17.75
C GLU A 336 -40.71 -3.52 16.53
N HIS A 337 -39.75 -4.45 16.50
CA HIS A 337 -38.75 -4.49 15.44
C HIS A 337 -38.16 -5.89 15.26
N ASN A 338 -37.65 -6.18 14.08
CA ASN A 338 -36.96 -7.44 13.76
C ASN A 338 -35.43 -7.37 13.85
N ALA A 339 -34.88 -6.33 14.50
CA ALA A 339 -33.43 -6.22 14.70
C ALA A 339 -32.86 -7.34 15.57
N GLU A 340 -31.77 -7.95 15.09
CA GLU A 340 -31.04 -9.00 15.80
C GLU A 340 -30.18 -8.42 16.92
N ILE A 341 -29.55 -7.28 16.66
CA ILE A 341 -28.75 -6.55 17.64
C ILE A 341 -29.39 -5.18 17.82
N PHE A 342 -29.83 -4.88 19.04
CA PHE A 342 -30.38 -3.59 19.39
C PHE A 342 -29.74 -3.05 20.66
N THR A 343 -29.30 -1.80 20.64
CA THR A 343 -28.81 -1.10 21.83
C THR A 343 -29.13 0.38 21.76
N GLY A 344 -30.04 0.82 22.63
CA GLY A 344 -30.42 2.23 22.78
C GLY A 344 -31.13 2.78 21.55
N LYS A 345 -30.37 3.32 20.60
CA LYS A 345 -30.88 3.92 19.34
C LYS A 345 -30.44 3.17 18.09
N ARG A 346 -29.57 2.16 18.23
CA ARG A 346 -28.95 1.46 17.11
C ARG A 346 -29.58 0.08 16.92
N PHE A 347 -29.95 -0.24 15.69
CA PHE A 347 -30.65 -1.44 15.26
C PHE A 347 -29.87 -2.07 14.11
N VAL A 348 -29.33 -3.26 14.32
CA VAL A 348 -28.70 -4.08 13.27
C VAL A 348 -29.70 -5.15 12.86
N ILE A 349 -30.15 -5.07 11.62
CA ILE A 349 -31.16 -5.97 11.05
C ILE A 349 -30.50 -6.68 9.87
N ARG A 350 -30.23 -7.98 10.00
CA ARG A 350 -29.65 -8.78 8.90
C ARG A 350 -30.69 -9.46 8.02
N ASP A 351 -31.95 -9.46 8.45
CA ASP A 351 -33.07 -9.91 7.61
C ASP A 351 -33.21 -8.98 6.38
N ALA A 352 -33.57 -9.56 5.25
CA ALA A 352 -33.76 -8.87 3.98
C ALA A 352 -34.85 -7.79 4.02
N ASP A 353 -35.73 -7.83 5.03
CA ASP A 353 -36.86 -6.91 5.18
C ASP A 353 -36.84 -6.23 6.56
N PRO A 354 -36.05 -5.16 6.76
CA PRO A 354 -36.07 -4.35 7.98
C PRO A 354 -37.45 -3.78 8.30
N GLN A 355 -37.93 -3.95 9.53
CA GLN A 355 -39.28 -3.53 9.93
C GLN A 355 -39.29 -2.90 11.32
N PHE A 356 -39.97 -1.76 11.42
CA PHE A 356 -40.42 -1.15 12.66
C PHE A 356 -41.95 -1.12 12.68
N LEU A 357 -42.56 -1.81 13.63
CA LEU A 357 -44.02 -1.83 13.82
C LEU A 357 -44.37 -0.83 14.91
N ILE A 358 -45.34 0.04 14.62
CA ILE A 358 -45.82 1.09 15.52
C ILE A 358 -47.32 0.88 15.73
N PRO A 359 -47.72 0.15 16.78
CA PRO A 359 -49.13 -0.02 17.15
C PRO A 359 -49.77 1.32 17.54
N ASN A 360 -51.03 1.54 17.11
CA ASN A 360 -51.84 2.69 17.52
C ASN A 360 -52.92 2.25 18.54
N GLU A 361 -52.49 1.70 19.67
CA GLU A 361 -53.39 1.15 20.69
C GLU A 361 -54.33 2.20 21.29
N ALA A 362 -53.88 3.45 21.37
CA ALA A 362 -54.65 4.58 21.85
C ALA A 362 -55.71 5.09 20.85
N GLY A 363 -55.75 4.56 19.62
CA GLY A 363 -56.73 4.95 18.60
C GLY A 363 -56.62 6.41 18.18
N ILE A 364 -55.40 6.95 18.14
CA ILE A 364 -55.15 8.35 17.82
C ILE A 364 -55.45 8.59 16.34
N ALA A 365 -56.12 9.70 16.01
CA ALA A 365 -56.27 10.17 14.63
C ALA A 365 -54.94 10.77 14.13
N ILE A 366 -54.02 9.91 13.70
CA ILE A 366 -52.68 10.30 13.23
C ILE A 366 -52.79 11.02 11.88
N ARG A 367 -52.24 12.23 11.78
CA ARG A 367 -52.18 13.03 10.55
C ARG A 367 -50.83 13.01 9.88
N SER A 368 -49.75 12.88 10.64
CA SER A 368 -48.43 12.74 10.05
C SER A 368 -47.47 11.98 10.96
N MET A 369 -46.41 11.44 10.34
CA MET A 369 -45.30 10.83 11.05
C MET A 369 -44.00 11.50 10.61
N HIS A 370 -43.28 12.11 11.54
CA HIS A 370 -41.91 12.57 11.32
C HIS A 370 -40.95 11.47 11.75
N VAL A 371 -39.96 11.19 10.91
CA VAL A 371 -38.92 10.23 11.22
C VAL A 371 -37.56 10.75 10.76
N LYS A 372 -36.57 10.51 11.61
CA LYS A 372 -35.16 10.83 11.36
C LYS A 372 -34.28 9.69 11.83
N TYR A 373 -33.48 9.14 10.93
CA TYR A 373 -32.47 8.14 11.26
C TYR A 373 -31.24 8.26 10.38
N ARG A 374 -30.15 7.68 10.85
CA ARG A 374 -28.87 7.59 10.15
C ARG A 374 -28.63 6.15 9.73
N PHE A 375 -28.22 5.96 8.49
CA PHE A 375 -27.69 4.69 8.03
C PHE A 375 -26.22 4.62 8.47
N VAL A 376 -25.91 3.71 9.39
CA VAL A 376 -24.53 3.41 9.76
C VAL A 376 -23.90 2.53 8.68
N LEU A 377 -24.63 1.51 8.24
CA LEU A 377 -24.31 0.69 7.08
C LEU A 377 -25.61 0.33 6.34
N LYS A 378 -25.56 0.31 5.01
CA LYS A 378 -26.61 -0.21 4.14
C LYS A 378 -26.09 -1.50 3.51
N ASP A 379 -26.98 -2.45 3.27
CA ASP A 379 -26.66 -3.68 2.54
C ASP A 379 -25.58 -4.51 3.27
N LEU A 380 -25.91 -4.93 4.50
CA LEU A 380 -24.98 -5.66 5.37
C LEU A 380 -24.44 -6.95 4.71
N GLU A 381 -25.22 -7.61 3.86
CA GLU A 381 -24.82 -8.84 3.15
C GLU A 381 -23.54 -8.67 2.33
N LYS A 382 -23.34 -7.50 1.69
CA LYS A 382 -22.11 -7.21 0.92
C LYS A 382 -20.84 -7.21 1.77
N TYR A 383 -20.99 -6.96 3.06
CA TYR A 383 -19.86 -6.87 3.98
C TYR A 383 -19.68 -8.17 4.76
N GLU A 384 -20.58 -9.14 4.70
CA GLU A 384 -20.44 -10.39 5.47
C GLU A 384 -19.21 -11.21 5.04
N GLU A 385 -18.95 -11.35 3.73
CA GLU A 385 -17.74 -12.03 3.25
C GLU A 385 -16.46 -11.28 3.66
N HIS A 386 -16.48 -9.95 3.61
CA HIS A 386 -15.33 -9.13 4.02
C HIS A 386 -15.10 -9.11 5.53
N VAL A 387 -16.18 -9.09 6.32
CA VAL A 387 -16.12 -9.16 7.79
C VAL A 387 -15.57 -10.51 8.22
N HIS A 388 -16.01 -11.60 7.58
CA HIS A 388 -15.51 -12.94 7.93
C HIS A 388 -14.00 -13.10 7.64
N ILE A 389 -13.53 -12.58 6.50
CA ILE A 389 -12.10 -12.55 6.17
C ILE A 389 -11.31 -11.70 7.18
N VAL A 390 -11.83 -10.53 7.56
CA VAL A 390 -11.17 -9.64 8.53
C VAL A 390 -11.15 -10.27 9.93
N GLU A 391 -12.22 -10.95 10.34
CA GLU A 391 -12.29 -11.70 11.60
C GLU A 391 -11.28 -12.86 11.63
N GLU A 392 -11.18 -13.64 10.55
CA GLU A 392 -10.22 -14.75 10.44
C GLU A 392 -8.76 -14.25 10.45
N MET A 393 -8.50 -13.11 9.79
CA MET A 393 -7.20 -12.45 9.84
C MET A 393 -6.86 -11.94 11.25
N LEU A 394 -7.81 -11.31 11.93
CA LEU A 394 -7.65 -10.82 13.30
C LEU A 394 -7.42 -11.97 14.29
N GLU A 395 -8.16 -13.07 14.17
CA GLU A 395 -7.95 -14.27 15.00
C GLU A 395 -6.57 -14.87 14.77
N THR A 396 -6.09 -14.91 13.52
CA THR A 396 -4.75 -15.40 13.20
C THR A 396 -3.66 -14.51 13.80
N GLU A 397 -3.82 -13.18 13.73
CA GLU A 397 -2.91 -12.20 14.32
C GLU A 397 -2.88 -12.31 15.85
N ILE A 398 -4.05 -12.44 16.49
CA ILE A 398 -4.18 -12.62 17.95
C ILE A 398 -3.47 -13.90 18.39
N ASN A 399 -3.72 -15.02 17.71
CA ASN A 399 -3.06 -16.31 18.03
C ASN A 399 -1.54 -16.23 17.88
N SER A 400 -1.04 -15.52 16.86
CA SER A 400 0.40 -15.28 16.66
C SER A 400 0.99 -14.46 17.81
N LEU A 401 0.32 -13.36 18.20
CA LEU A 401 0.75 -12.51 19.31
C LEU A 401 0.73 -13.24 20.64
N GLU A 402 -0.27 -14.08 20.91
CA GLU A 402 -0.33 -14.89 22.12
C GLU A 402 0.80 -15.91 22.20
N SER A 403 1.16 -16.52 21.07
CA SER A 403 2.33 -17.41 20.96
C SER A 403 3.64 -16.65 21.23
N GLU A 404 3.78 -15.43 20.71
CA GLU A 404 4.97 -14.60 20.92
C GLU A 404 5.08 -14.12 22.37
N ILE A 405 3.98 -13.70 22.99
CA ILE A 405 3.91 -13.37 24.42
C ILE A 405 4.33 -14.58 25.26
N SER A 406 3.85 -15.78 24.93
CA SER A 406 4.21 -17.01 25.65
C SER A 406 5.70 -17.31 25.54
N ARG A 407 6.29 -17.15 24.34
CA ARG A 407 7.74 -17.30 24.13
C ARG A 407 8.55 -16.29 24.96
N LEU A 408 8.16 -15.01 24.93
CA LEU A 408 8.85 -13.96 25.67
C LEU A 408 8.76 -14.15 27.18
N LYS A 409 7.61 -14.63 27.70
CA LYS A 409 7.47 -14.97 29.13
C LYS A 409 8.44 -16.08 29.55
N ALA A 410 8.60 -17.12 28.75
CA ALA A 410 9.55 -18.20 29.03
C ALA A 410 11.01 -17.70 29.02
N GLU A 411 11.37 -16.82 28.08
CA GLU A 411 12.72 -16.23 28.02
C GLU A 411 13.00 -15.31 29.23
N ILE A 412 12.00 -14.56 29.70
CA ILE A 412 12.11 -13.75 30.91
C ILE A 412 12.32 -14.64 32.14
N GLU A 413 11.58 -15.75 32.26
CA GLU A 413 11.71 -16.69 33.37
C GLU A 413 13.12 -17.33 33.40
N GLU A 414 13.64 -17.74 32.24
CA GLU A 414 15.00 -18.25 32.13
C GLU A 414 16.06 -17.19 32.53
N LYS A 415 15.90 -15.95 32.05
CA LYS A 415 16.80 -14.85 32.40
C LYS A 415 16.77 -14.52 33.89
N ASN A 416 15.60 -14.56 34.52
CA ASN A 416 15.46 -14.33 35.96
C ASN A 416 16.17 -15.44 36.75
N LYS A 417 16.02 -16.70 36.35
CA LYS A 417 16.74 -17.82 36.98
C LYS A 417 18.26 -17.66 36.88
N LEU A 418 18.76 -17.26 35.71
CA LEU A 418 20.18 -16.99 35.51
C LEU A 418 20.68 -15.80 36.35
N ALA A 419 19.83 -14.78 36.54
CA ALA A 419 20.14 -13.65 37.41
C ALA A 419 20.25 -14.08 38.88
N ASP A 420 19.33 -14.90 39.36
CA ASP A 420 19.35 -15.46 40.72
C ASP A 420 20.60 -16.34 40.96
N GLU A 421 20.95 -17.20 39.99
CA GLU A 421 22.16 -18.02 40.04
C GLU A 421 23.43 -17.15 40.06
N LEU A 422 23.47 -16.08 39.27
CA LEU A 422 24.58 -15.14 39.24
C LEU A 422 24.73 -14.41 40.58
N ASP A 423 23.64 -13.97 41.19
CA ASP A 423 23.67 -13.29 42.49
C ASP A 423 24.09 -14.24 43.61
N TYR A 424 23.62 -15.49 43.60
CA TYR A 424 24.12 -16.54 44.51
C TYR A 424 25.64 -16.72 44.38
N ILE A 425 26.17 -16.81 43.15
CA ILE A 425 27.61 -16.94 42.90
C ILE A 425 28.37 -15.72 43.45
N LYS A 426 27.86 -14.50 43.24
CA LYS A 426 28.49 -13.26 43.77
C LYS A 426 28.56 -13.25 45.30
N GLU A 427 27.60 -13.87 45.98
CA GLU A 427 27.57 -13.92 47.44
C GLU A 427 28.52 -14.94 48.04
N THR A 428 28.97 -15.94 47.27
CA THR A 428 29.89 -16.98 47.74
C THR A 428 31.23 -16.39 48.22
N LYS A 429 31.76 -16.97 49.32
CA LYS A 429 33.09 -16.60 49.86
C LYS A 429 34.20 -16.73 48.82
N VAL A 430 34.11 -17.70 47.91
CA VAL A 430 35.12 -17.95 46.87
C VAL A 430 35.17 -16.80 45.88
N PHE A 431 34.02 -16.29 45.43
CA PHE A 431 33.96 -15.15 44.51
C PHE A 431 34.48 -13.86 45.16
N LYS A 432 34.10 -13.61 46.42
CA LYS A 432 34.61 -12.46 47.20
C LYS A 432 36.13 -12.52 47.40
N LEU A 433 36.69 -13.69 47.74
CA LEU A 433 38.13 -13.91 47.85
C LEU A 433 38.88 -13.74 46.51
N LEU A 434 38.28 -14.16 45.40
CA LEU A 434 38.85 -13.95 44.06
C LEU A 434 38.86 -12.48 43.66
N LEU A 435 37.81 -11.73 44.02
CA LEU A 435 37.72 -10.28 43.84
C LEU A 435 38.78 -9.55 44.68
N GLU A 436 38.91 -9.88 45.96
CA GLU A 436 39.93 -9.33 46.86
C GLU A 436 41.35 -9.59 46.32
N LYS A 437 41.65 -10.82 45.86
CA LYS A 437 42.94 -11.13 45.22
C LYS A 437 43.19 -10.33 43.94
N LYS A 438 42.14 -10.08 43.13
CA LYS A 438 42.26 -9.32 41.88
C LYS A 438 42.48 -7.83 42.14
N VAL A 439 41.82 -7.29 43.16
CA VAL A 439 42.03 -5.93 43.67
C VAL A 439 43.44 -5.78 44.23
N ASP A 440 43.89 -6.70 45.08
CA ASP A 440 45.26 -6.72 45.62
C ASP A 440 46.33 -6.78 44.51
N ASN A 441 46.11 -7.57 43.46
CA ASN A 441 47.02 -7.65 42.32
C ASN A 441 47.04 -6.35 41.49
N CYS A 442 45.94 -5.61 41.40
CA CYS A 442 45.93 -4.28 40.78
C CYS A 442 46.68 -3.23 41.61
N PHE A 443 46.70 -3.35 42.93
CA PHE A 443 47.38 -2.42 43.82
C PHE A 443 48.85 -2.77 44.11
N ARG A 444 49.27 -4.02 43.89
CA ARG A 444 50.68 -4.47 43.98
C ARG A 444 51.47 -4.33 42.67
N GLY A 445 50.85 -3.85 41.60
CA GLY A 445 51.47 -3.57 40.30
C GLY A 445 51.86 -2.11 40.06
N LYS A 446 52.04 -1.31 41.12
CA LYS A 446 52.66 0.02 41.05
C LYS A 446 54.01 0.05 41.74
#